data_AF-A0A9D7H8X7-F1
#
_entry.id   AF-A0A9D7H8X7-F1
#
_cell.length_a   1.000
_cell.length_b   1.000
_cell.length_c   1.000
_cell.angle_alpha   90.00
_cell.angle_beta   90.00
_cell.angle_gamma   90.00
#
_symmetry.space_group_name_H-M   'P 1'
#
loop_
_entity.id
_entity.type
_entity.pdbx_description
1 polymer ?
#
loop_
_entity_poly.entity_id
_entity_poly.type
_entity_poly.pdbx_seq_one_letter_code
_entity_poly.pdbx_strand_id
1 'polypeptide(L)'
;MQRIAAWRIAALMAVLVIAHPSLPQQHAFQQVTSKDGLAQSQVRTIAQDGEGYLWFGTLGGASRFDGEYFSNLALQDGLPDAQVSAMLRAADGAFWMGAGNSLVRIIGRTLRTETLPAESKGARILGLARSGRTRIHRHGWRRALRARCRKAFTRWSATLPIRLRMFGPYCY
;
A
#
# COMPACT_ATOMS: atom_id res chain seq x y z
N MET A 1 -1.97 54.59 -41.22
CA MET A 1 -2.42 53.66 -40.16
C MET A 1 -3.03 52.42 -40.82
N GLN A 2 -2.28 51.32 -40.95
CA GLN A 2 -2.75 50.10 -41.64
C GLN A 2 -3.60 49.24 -40.69
N ARG A 3 -4.88 49.02 -41.04
CA ARG A 3 -5.81 48.13 -40.33
C ARG A 3 -5.39 46.68 -40.61
N ILE A 4 -4.76 46.02 -39.64
CA ILE A 4 -4.45 44.59 -39.74
C ILE A 4 -5.79 43.84 -39.79
N ALA A 5 -6.04 43.12 -40.89
CA ALA A 5 -7.28 42.38 -41.11
C ALA A 5 -7.46 41.31 -40.02
N ALA A 6 -8.61 41.31 -39.34
CA ALA A 6 -8.94 40.39 -38.23
C ALA A 6 -8.73 38.90 -38.58
N TRP A 7 -8.84 38.55 -39.86
CA TRP A 7 -8.60 37.20 -40.36
C TRP A 7 -7.14 36.73 -40.20
N ARG A 8 -6.17 37.66 -40.19
CA ARG A 8 -4.75 37.34 -39.93
C ARG A 8 -4.50 36.93 -38.49
N ILE A 9 -5.20 37.55 -37.54
CA ILE A 9 -5.11 37.22 -36.12
C ILE A 9 -5.79 35.88 -35.86
N ALA A 10 -6.95 35.63 -36.48
CA ALA A 10 -7.63 34.34 -36.40
C ALA A 10 -6.81 33.19 -37.01
N ALA A 11 -6.14 33.43 -38.14
CA ALA A 11 -5.24 32.44 -38.76
C ALA A 11 -4.01 32.15 -37.88
N LEU A 12 -3.41 33.17 -37.26
CA LEU A 12 -2.30 33.00 -36.31
C LEU A 12 -2.72 32.23 -35.05
N MET A 13 -3.91 32.50 -34.50
CA MET A 13 -4.45 31.77 -33.35
C MET A 13 -4.74 30.30 -33.70
N ALA A 14 -5.27 30.03 -34.89
CA ALA A 14 -5.51 28.66 -35.35
C ALA A 14 -4.20 27.87 -35.51
N VAL A 15 -3.16 28.49 -36.07
CA VAL A 15 -1.84 27.86 -36.21
C VAL A 15 -1.20 27.60 -34.84
N LEU A 16 -1.33 28.52 -33.88
CA LEU A 16 -0.84 28.33 -32.52
C LEU A 16 -1.54 27.16 -31.82
N VAL A 17 -2.85 26.99 -31.99
CA VAL A 17 -3.60 25.87 -31.38
C VAL A 17 -3.19 24.52 -31.97
N ILE A 18 -2.96 24.43 -33.29
CA ILE A 18 -2.55 23.20 -33.99
C ILE A 18 -1.08 22.83 -33.68
N ALA A 19 -0.24 23.82 -33.37
CA ALA A 19 1.19 23.65 -33.12
C ALA A 19 1.54 23.30 -31.66
N HIS A 20 0.58 22.98 -30.79
CA HIS A 20 0.90 22.35 -29.51
C HIS A 20 1.04 20.85 -29.73
N PRO A 21 2.26 20.30 -29.86
CA PRO A 21 2.42 18.86 -29.69
C PRO A 21 1.89 18.55 -28.29
N SER A 22 0.77 17.83 -28.21
CA SER A 22 0.41 17.14 -26.99
C SER A 22 1.49 16.10 -26.78
N LEU A 23 2.57 16.48 -26.09
CA LEU A 23 3.67 15.59 -25.79
C LEU A 23 3.04 14.37 -25.12
N PRO A 24 3.18 13.16 -25.69
CA PRO A 24 2.76 11.97 -24.98
C PRO A 24 3.48 11.99 -23.64
N GLN A 25 2.73 11.88 -22.55
CA GLN A 25 3.30 11.86 -21.21
C GLN A 25 4.13 10.58 -21.09
N GLN A 26 5.43 10.67 -21.42
CA GLN A 26 6.37 9.59 -21.22
C GLN A 26 6.67 9.53 -19.73
N HIS A 27 6.01 8.60 -19.04
CA HIS A 27 6.39 8.26 -17.69
C HIS A 27 7.70 7.48 -17.74
N ALA A 28 8.79 8.11 -17.32
CA ALA A 28 10.04 7.42 -17.07
C ALA A 28 9.88 6.58 -15.79
N PHE A 29 10.10 5.27 -15.90
CA PHE A 29 10.11 4.37 -14.75
C PHE A 29 11.55 4.08 -14.34
N GLN A 30 11.85 4.28 -13.06
CA GLN A 30 13.07 3.75 -12.47
C GLN A 30 12.79 2.37 -11.91
N GLN A 31 13.53 1.37 -12.38
CA GLN A 31 13.43 0.01 -11.84
C GLN A 31 14.38 -0.13 -10.65
N VAL A 32 13.85 -0.67 -9.56
CA VAL A 32 14.61 -1.00 -8.35
C VAL A 32 14.53 -2.50 -8.14
N THR A 33 15.69 -3.12 -7.86
CA THR A 33 15.86 -4.55 -7.71
C THR A 33 16.58 -4.90 -6.41
N SER A 34 16.77 -6.20 -6.16
CA SER A 34 17.58 -6.64 -5.02
C SER A 34 19.05 -6.20 -5.10
N LYS A 35 19.57 -5.93 -6.30
CA LYS A 35 20.92 -5.37 -6.48
C LYS A 35 21.03 -3.94 -5.95
N ASP A 36 19.91 -3.23 -5.91
CA ASP A 36 19.80 -1.85 -5.42
C ASP A 36 19.48 -1.79 -3.92
N GLY A 37 19.35 -2.95 -3.25
CA GLY A 37 19.15 -3.06 -1.81
C GLY A 37 17.77 -3.57 -1.37
N LEU A 38 16.84 -3.81 -2.30
CA LEU A 38 15.52 -4.39 -1.98
C LEU A 38 15.70 -5.81 -1.40
N ALA A 39 15.01 -6.12 -0.30
CA ALA A 39 15.16 -7.41 0.40
C ALA A 39 14.83 -8.61 -0.50
N GLN A 40 13.76 -8.49 -1.31
CA GLN A 40 13.36 -9.55 -2.24
C GLN A 40 12.47 -8.99 -3.36
N SER A 41 12.58 -9.56 -4.57
CA SER A 41 11.98 -9.00 -5.80
C SER A 41 10.45 -9.07 -5.88
N GLN A 42 9.78 -9.87 -5.06
CA GLN A 42 8.32 -9.99 -5.01
C GLN A 42 7.76 -9.09 -3.92
N VAL A 43 7.53 -7.84 -4.29
CA VAL A 43 6.83 -6.85 -3.46
C VAL A 43 5.34 -7.17 -3.42
N ARG A 44 4.80 -7.40 -2.23
CA ARG A 44 3.37 -7.71 -1.99
C ARG A 44 2.57 -6.50 -1.56
N THR A 45 3.20 -5.52 -0.92
CA THR A 45 2.52 -4.36 -0.37
C THR A 45 3.49 -3.20 -0.24
N ILE A 46 2.98 -1.99 -0.42
CA ILE A 46 3.75 -0.74 -0.34
C ILE A 46 2.95 0.22 0.54
N ALA A 47 3.62 0.88 1.48
CA ALA A 47 3.01 1.88 2.33
C ALA A 47 4.03 2.94 2.74
N GLN A 48 3.59 4.18 2.95
CA GLN A 48 4.42 5.23 3.51
C GLN A 48 4.17 5.33 5.02
N ASP A 49 5.23 5.49 5.81
CA ASP A 49 5.10 5.69 7.25
C ASP A 49 4.81 7.15 7.63
N GLY A 50 4.92 7.46 8.92
CA GLY A 50 4.69 8.81 9.45
C GLY A 50 5.83 9.79 9.22
N GLU A 51 7.04 9.29 9.01
CA GLU A 51 8.26 10.07 8.83
C GLU A 51 8.53 10.36 7.34
N GLY A 52 7.79 9.69 6.45
CA GLY A 52 7.85 9.89 5.00
C GLY A 52 8.58 8.77 4.27
N TYR A 53 9.09 7.77 4.98
CA TYR A 53 9.78 6.63 4.38
C TYR A 53 8.80 5.71 3.65
N LEU A 54 9.23 5.21 2.50
CA LEU A 54 8.49 4.20 1.75
C LEU A 54 8.88 2.82 2.24
N TRP A 55 7.89 2.01 2.57
CA TRP A 55 8.08 0.63 2.97
C TRP A 55 7.57 -0.29 1.87
N PHE A 56 8.34 -1.35 1.62
CA PHE A 56 8.06 -2.40 0.67
C PHE A 56 8.04 -3.75 1.39
N GLY A 57 6.86 -4.34 1.52
CA GLY A 57 6.70 -5.67 2.12
C GLY A 57 6.90 -6.73 1.06
N THR A 58 7.82 -7.66 1.32
CA THR A 58 8.26 -8.68 0.37
C THR A 58 8.04 -10.08 0.94
N LEU A 59 8.42 -11.13 0.19
CA LEU A 59 8.48 -12.48 0.76
C LEU A 59 9.71 -12.73 1.64
N GLY A 60 10.72 -11.85 1.59
CA GLY A 60 11.98 -11.98 2.34
C GLY A 60 12.14 -10.99 3.50
N GLY A 61 11.12 -10.19 3.80
CA GLY A 61 11.13 -9.17 4.85
C GLY A 61 10.44 -7.89 4.39
N ALA A 62 10.69 -6.79 5.12
CA ALA A 62 10.30 -5.45 4.70
C ALA A 62 11.53 -4.62 4.35
N SER A 63 11.47 -3.81 3.31
CA SER A 63 12.50 -2.84 2.95
C SER A 63 11.98 -1.43 3.13
N ARG A 64 12.67 -0.61 3.92
CA ARG A 64 12.40 0.82 4.09
C ARG A 64 13.32 1.62 3.17
N PHE A 65 12.77 2.60 2.47
CA PHE A 65 13.47 3.47 1.54
C PHE A 65 13.34 4.92 1.97
N ASP A 66 14.46 5.63 1.99
CA ASP A 66 14.56 7.05 2.37
C ASP A 66 14.62 8.02 1.20
N GLY A 67 14.60 7.51 -0.04
CA GLY A 67 14.79 8.30 -1.24
C GLY A 67 16.14 8.02 -1.92
N GLU A 68 17.09 7.44 -1.19
CA GLU A 68 18.44 7.14 -1.69
C GLU A 68 18.85 5.69 -1.38
N TYR A 69 18.62 5.21 -0.16
CA TYR A 69 19.06 3.91 0.35
C TYR A 69 17.92 3.05 0.89
N PHE A 70 18.13 1.73 0.81
CA PHE A 70 17.27 0.73 1.43
C PHE A 70 17.82 0.25 2.77
N SER A 71 16.96 0.19 3.78
CA SER A 71 17.18 -0.49 5.06
C SER A 71 16.25 -1.70 5.15
N ASN A 72 16.79 -2.90 5.31
CA ASN A 72 15.99 -4.13 5.35
C ASN A 72 15.69 -4.56 6.78
N LEU A 73 14.48 -5.07 6.98
CA LEU A 73 14.00 -5.66 8.22
C LEU A 73 13.65 -7.12 7.95
N ALA A 74 14.46 -8.02 8.51
CA ALA A 74 14.36 -9.47 8.34
C ALA A 74 14.11 -10.19 9.68
N LEU A 75 14.07 -11.52 9.64
CA LEU A 75 13.84 -12.36 10.82
C LEU A 75 14.88 -12.10 11.93
N GLN A 76 16.14 -11.92 11.54
CA GLN A 76 17.24 -11.63 12.46
C GLN A 76 17.10 -10.29 13.20
N ASP A 77 16.30 -9.36 12.66
CA ASP A 77 16.07 -8.03 13.22
C ASP A 77 14.81 -8.00 14.12
N GLY A 78 14.23 -9.16 14.41
CA GLY A 78 13.06 -9.32 15.28
C GLY A 78 11.71 -9.40 14.54
N LEU A 79 11.72 -9.50 13.21
CA LEU A 79 10.49 -9.77 12.46
C LEU A 79 10.04 -11.23 12.71
N PRO A 80 8.77 -11.48 13.08
CA PRO A 80 8.32 -12.82 13.43
C PRO A 80 8.14 -13.76 12.22
N ASP A 81 8.02 -13.21 11.01
CA ASP A 81 7.87 -13.95 9.75
C ASP A 81 8.43 -13.11 8.60
N ALA A 82 9.13 -13.72 7.66
CA ALA A 82 9.72 -13.01 6.52
C ALA A 82 8.67 -12.49 5.52
N GLN A 83 7.47 -13.08 5.50
CA GLN A 83 6.48 -12.76 4.50
C GLN A 83 5.57 -11.62 4.97
N VAL A 84 5.88 -10.41 4.51
CA VAL A 84 5.10 -9.21 4.81
C VAL A 84 4.01 -9.04 3.74
N SER A 85 2.76 -9.27 4.12
CA SER A 85 1.62 -9.26 3.18
C SER A 85 0.71 -8.04 3.28
N ALA A 86 0.81 -7.26 4.36
CA ALA A 86 0.03 -6.04 4.50
C ALA A 86 0.78 -5.01 5.32
N MET A 87 0.65 -3.73 4.97
CA MET A 87 1.19 -2.62 5.75
C MET A 87 0.19 -1.46 5.81
N LEU A 88 0.19 -0.72 6.91
CA LEU A 88 -0.73 0.38 7.13
C LEU A 88 -0.20 1.36 8.19
N ARG A 89 -0.16 2.65 7.85
CA ARG A 89 -0.06 3.72 8.85
C ARG A 89 -1.41 3.94 9.54
N ALA A 90 -1.46 3.77 10.85
CA ALA A 90 -2.63 4.05 11.66
C ALA A 90 -2.74 5.53 12.04
N ALA A 91 -3.93 5.92 12.53
CA ALA A 91 -4.23 7.31 12.87
C ALA A 91 -3.47 7.82 14.11
N ASP A 92 -3.05 6.90 14.99
CA ASP A 92 -2.22 7.17 16.17
C ASP A 92 -0.72 7.35 15.83
N GLY A 93 -0.36 7.34 14.55
CA GLY A 93 1.02 7.43 14.09
C GLY A 93 1.77 6.09 14.09
N ALA A 94 1.17 5.00 14.61
CA ALA A 94 1.80 3.70 14.57
C ALA A 94 1.80 3.13 13.14
N PHE A 95 2.90 2.49 12.77
CA PHE A 95 3.00 1.77 11.51
C PHE A 95 2.78 0.27 11.75
N TRP A 96 1.81 -0.31 11.06
CA TRP A 96 1.41 -1.69 11.25
C TRP A 96 1.81 -2.54 10.06
N MET A 97 2.29 -3.75 10.32
CA MET A 97 2.66 -4.73 9.31
C MET A 97 2.09 -6.10 9.66
N GLY A 98 1.51 -6.78 8.67
CA GLY A 98 1.14 -8.18 8.77
C GLY A 98 2.30 -9.04 8.26
N ALA A 99 2.97 -9.74 9.17
CA ALA A 99 4.07 -10.66 8.88
C ALA A 99 3.57 -12.10 9.13
N GLY A 100 3.28 -12.83 8.06
CA GLY A 100 2.67 -14.16 8.13
C GLY A 100 1.35 -14.15 8.93
N ASN A 101 1.40 -14.76 10.12
CA ASN A 101 0.27 -14.90 11.05
C ASN A 101 0.38 -13.96 12.26
N SER A 102 1.33 -13.02 12.23
CA SER A 102 1.63 -12.10 13.32
C SER A 102 1.41 -10.67 12.87
N LEU A 103 0.95 -9.84 13.80
CA LEU A 103 0.77 -8.42 13.59
C LEU A 103 1.91 -7.69 14.27
N VAL A 104 2.63 -6.87 13.51
CA VAL A 104 3.77 -6.10 13.99
C VAL A 104 3.39 -4.64 14.02
N ARG A 105 3.69 -3.96 15.13
CA ARG A 105 3.51 -2.53 15.33
C ARG A 105 4.87 -1.88 15.51
N ILE A 106 5.12 -0.85 14.72
CA ILE A 106 6.32 -0.01 14.79
C ILE A 106 5.90 1.38 15.28
N ILE A 107 6.57 1.87 16.32
CA ILE A 107 6.46 3.24 16.81
C ILE A 107 7.88 3.80 16.91
N GLY A 108 8.21 4.77 16.04
CA GLY A 108 9.58 5.24 15.86
C GLY A 108 10.51 4.08 15.48
N ARG A 109 11.49 3.78 16.33
CA ARG A 109 12.45 2.67 16.11
C ARG A 109 12.10 1.37 16.84
N THR A 110 11.03 1.36 17.63
CA THR A 110 10.65 0.18 18.41
C THR A 110 9.67 -0.70 17.66
N LEU A 111 10.07 -1.95 17.43
CA LEU A 111 9.22 -3.00 16.88
C LEU A 111 8.57 -3.79 18.01
N ARG A 112 7.25 -3.99 17.93
CA ARG A 112 6.49 -4.85 18.85
C ARG A 112 5.61 -5.81 18.07
N THR A 113 5.65 -7.08 18.46
CA THR A 113 4.74 -8.09 17.92
C THR A 113 3.50 -8.17 18.80
N GLU A 114 2.35 -7.90 18.20
CA GLU A 114 1.05 -8.00 18.84
C GLU A 114 0.48 -9.41 18.66
N THR A 115 -0.03 -9.97 19.75
CA THR A 115 -0.66 -11.29 19.73
C THR A 115 -2.08 -11.17 19.20
N LEU A 116 -2.42 -11.98 18.20
CA LEU A 116 -3.77 -12.06 17.68
C LEU A 116 -4.72 -12.77 18.68
N PRO A 117 -6.02 -12.44 18.67
CA PRO A 117 -7.02 -13.16 19.47
C PRO A 117 -7.00 -14.67 19.17
N ALA A 118 -7.37 -15.49 20.15
CA ALA A 118 -7.33 -16.94 20.05
C ALA A 118 -8.11 -17.48 18.83
N GLU A 119 -9.24 -16.84 18.47
CA GLU A 119 -10.03 -17.20 17.28
C GLU A 119 -9.32 -17.02 15.94
N SER A 120 -8.26 -16.21 15.91
CA SER A 120 -7.48 -15.89 14.71
C SER A 120 -6.06 -16.44 14.77
N LYS A 121 -5.76 -17.27 15.77
CA LYS A 121 -4.45 -17.90 15.92
C LYS A 121 -4.15 -18.76 14.69
N GLY A 122 -3.03 -18.47 14.03
CA GLY A 122 -2.62 -19.17 12.80
C GLY A 122 -3.31 -18.69 11.51
N ALA A 123 -4.20 -17.69 11.58
CA ALA A 123 -4.75 -17.07 10.39
C ALA A 123 -3.74 -16.10 9.77
N ARG A 124 -3.66 -16.11 8.44
CA ARG A 124 -2.74 -15.25 7.71
C ARG A 124 -3.33 -13.87 7.51
N ILE A 125 -2.53 -12.84 7.75
CA ILE A 125 -2.95 -11.45 7.55
C ILE A 125 -2.75 -11.07 6.08
N LEU A 126 -3.82 -10.96 5.30
CA LEU A 126 -3.74 -10.56 3.89
C LEU A 126 -3.98 -9.08 3.65
N GLY A 127 -4.53 -8.36 4.63
CA GLY A 127 -4.85 -6.95 4.46
C GLY A 127 -5.13 -6.26 5.79
N LEU A 128 -4.76 -4.99 5.84
CA LEU A 128 -5.00 -4.08 6.96
C LEU A 128 -5.81 -2.89 6.46
N ALA A 129 -6.79 -2.45 7.23
CA ALA A 129 -7.59 -1.28 6.90
C ALA A 129 -7.76 -0.37 8.10
N ARG A 130 -7.68 0.95 7.87
CA ARG A 130 -7.90 1.93 8.93
C ARG A 130 -9.36 1.94 9.35
N SER A 131 -9.62 1.97 10.66
CA SER A 131 -10.97 2.13 11.19
C SER A 131 -11.46 3.57 10.98
N GLY A 132 -12.06 3.85 9.82
CA GLY A 132 -12.77 5.11 9.55
C GLY A 132 -14.28 4.91 9.48
N ARG A 133 -15.07 6.00 9.56
CA ARG A 133 -16.50 6.06 9.17
C ARG A 133 -16.70 5.81 7.66
N THR A 134 -15.92 4.93 7.05
CA THR A 134 -16.01 4.62 5.63
C THR A 134 -17.29 3.80 5.42
N ARG A 135 -18.36 4.44 4.91
CA ARG A 135 -19.44 3.73 4.24
C ARG A 135 -18.82 3.05 3.03
N ILE A 136 -18.45 1.79 3.18
CA ILE A 136 -18.05 0.96 2.04
C ILE A 136 -19.29 0.85 1.15
N HIS A 137 -19.28 1.50 -0.01
CA HIS A 137 -20.34 1.36 -1.01
C HIS A 137 -20.44 -0.12 -1.39
N ARG A 138 -21.58 -0.73 -1.04
CA ARG A 138 -21.86 -2.17 -1.15
C ARG A 138 -21.95 -2.69 -2.60
N HIS A 139 -21.74 -1.84 -3.60
CA HIS A 139 -22.13 -2.13 -4.98
C HIS A 139 -21.10 -2.91 -5.82
N GLY A 140 -19.83 -3.00 -5.41
CA GLY A 140 -18.81 -3.78 -6.13
C GLY A 140 -18.55 -5.20 -5.59
N TRP A 141 -18.89 -5.48 -4.33
CA TRP A 141 -18.32 -6.65 -3.61
C TRP A 141 -19.32 -7.79 -3.35
N ARG A 142 -20.61 -7.60 -3.67
CA ARG A 142 -21.66 -8.61 -3.40
C ARG A 142 -21.74 -9.74 -4.43
N ARG A 143 -21.16 -9.57 -5.62
CA ARG A 143 -21.20 -10.62 -6.67
C ARG A 143 -20.12 -11.69 -6.51
N ALA A 144 -18.98 -11.39 -5.88
CA ALA A 144 -17.88 -12.35 -5.73
C ALA A 144 -18.02 -13.33 -4.54
N LEU A 145 -18.93 -13.11 -3.58
CA LEU A 145 -18.96 -13.83 -2.31
C LEU A 145 -20.23 -14.66 -2.04
N ARG A 146 -20.92 -15.15 -3.09
CA ARG A 146 -22.05 -16.08 -2.90
C ARG A 146 -21.73 -17.57 -3.04
N ALA A 147 -20.48 -17.95 -3.30
CA ALA A 147 -20.09 -19.35 -3.30
C ALA A 147 -18.91 -19.57 -2.34
N ARG A 148 -19.19 -20.23 -1.20
CA ARG A 148 -18.21 -20.86 -0.28
C ARG A 148 -17.13 -19.96 0.36
N CYS A 149 -17.51 -19.04 1.24
CA CYS A 149 -16.66 -18.73 2.43
C CYS A 149 -17.53 -18.04 3.50
N ARG A 150 -18.28 -18.83 4.30
CA ARG A 150 -19.03 -18.31 5.48
C ARG A 150 -18.11 -17.93 6.66
N LYS A 151 -16.79 -18.14 6.54
CA LYS A 151 -15.78 -17.88 7.58
C LYS A 151 -14.91 -16.65 7.29
N ALA A 152 -15.37 -15.67 6.52
CA ALA A 152 -14.78 -14.34 6.54
C ALA A 152 -15.16 -13.67 7.87
N PHE A 153 -14.46 -14.04 8.94
CA PHE A 153 -14.77 -13.61 10.30
C PHE A 153 -14.56 -12.10 10.40
N THR A 154 -15.65 -11.38 10.66
CA THR A 154 -15.66 -9.94 10.91
C THR A 154 -15.95 -9.75 12.40
N ARG A 155 -15.00 -10.13 13.27
CA ARG A 155 -15.09 -9.84 14.71
C ARG A 155 -13.91 -8.99 15.20
N TRP A 156 -14.23 -7.71 15.20
CA TRP A 156 -13.72 -6.53 15.87
C TRP A 156 -12.98 -6.77 17.18
N SER A 157 -11.66 -6.56 17.19
CA SER A 157 -10.97 -6.20 18.43
C SER A 157 -11.28 -4.73 18.72
N ALA A 158 -12.00 -4.45 19.81
CA ALA A 158 -12.39 -3.10 20.23
C ALA A 158 -11.19 -2.27 20.77
N THR A 159 -10.04 -2.92 20.98
CA THR A 159 -8.86 -2.33 21.61
C THR A 159 -7.80 -1.83 20.63
N LEU A 160 -7.88 -2.19 19.35
CA LEU A 160 -6.89 -1.75 18.36
C LEU A 160 -7.43 -0.60 17.49
N PRO A 161 -6.61 0.44 17.20
CA PRO A 161 -7.01 1.57 16.35
C PRO A 161 -7.18 1.19 14.85
N ILE A 162 -6.98 -0.09 14.50
CA ILE A 162 -7.05 -0.61 13.14
C ILE A 162 -8.09 -1.71 13.01
N ARG A 163 -8.74 -1.79 11.84
CA ARG A 163 -9.60 -2.93 11.48
C ARG A 163 -8.76 -3.95 10.73
N LEU A 164 -8.51 -5.08 11.38
CA LEU A 164 -7.89 -6.23 10.77
C LEU A 164 -8.94 -6.95 9.91
N ARG A 165 -8.61 -7.23 8.63
CA ARG A 165 -9.41 -8.15 7.82
C ARG A 165 -8.56 -9.37 7.53
N MET A 166 -8.73 -10.40 8.36
CA MET A 166 -8.02 -11.66 8.25
C MET A 166 -8.79 -12.61 7.32
N PHE A 167 -8.06 -13.33 6.49
CA PHE A 167 -8.64 -14.40 5.68
C PHE A 167 -8.15 -15.72 6.29
N GLY A 168 -9.10 -16.61 6.58
CA GLY A 168 -8.76 -17.96 7.03
C GLY A 168 -8.05 -18.74 5.92
N PRO A 169 -7.35 -19.84 6.28
CA PRO A 169 -6.50 -20.61 5.37
C PRO A 169 -7.19 -21.30 4.17
N TYR A 170 -8.45 -20.98 3.87
CA TYR A 170 -9.27 -21.68 2.86
C TYR A 170 -10.04 -20.77 1.90
N CYS A 171 -9.68 -19.49 1.75
CA CYS A 171 -10.23 -18.69 0.66
C CYS A 171 -9.07 -18.29 -0.28
N TYR A 172 -8.79 -19.15 -1.26
CA TYR A 172 -8.07 -18.83 -2.50
C TYR A 172 -9.09 -18.78 -3.65
#